data_AF-A0A6G0SBG0-F1
#
_entry.id   AF-A0A6G0SBG0-F1
#
_cell.length_a   1.000
_cell.length_b   1.000
_cell.length_c   1.000
_cell.angle_alpha   90.00
_cell.angle_beta   90.00
_cell.angle_gamma   90.00
#
_symmetry.space_group_name_H-M   'P 1'
#
loop_
_entity.id
_entity.type
_entity.pdbx_description
1 polymer ?
#
loop_
_entity_poly.entity_id
_entity_poly.type
_entity_poly.pdbx_seq_one_letter_code
_entity_poly.pdbx_strand_id
1 'polypeptide(L)'
;MLVATSAFLLATLATAVATGDQDRIPKTPHHPQQNFQNEKTPDWPSLRFRFRLKRKSTNVYGHHEFDMLAKPVVSEDGVSVLYDVFATFKQGTTMYNYTLIDGVGYSSSSSGTTAPLTACLESESGSLPPINSIMAALNEATLVSSDSAIDHGVQCSTGRLYKVSVKDIEFAVCATGSSSFTMRSSDMDIEVVYLAASMEVIESPSERECPKTIVPSVMTSVGQALLTGKLDAVRDTRMLKAAFDFSWGDSTCSCKSTPRPCIFIHGLGIKQGLPQNQNSFEDYWGDYLPEHAPCCSSMKFAVLDTEHYAWTDAALQRKSVIEYLQ
;
A
#
# COMPACT_ATOMS: atom_id res chain seq x y z
N MET A 1 97.48 42.67 52.55
CA MET A 1 97.23 43.28 51.22
C MET A 1 95.87 42.75 50.77
N LEU A 2 94.81 43.49 51.10
CA LEU A 2 94.03 44.42 50.25
C LEU A 2 92.93 43.69 49.44
N VAL A 3 91.67 43.77 49.92
CA VAL A 3 90.50 44.53 49.36
C VAL A 3 89.79 43.72 48.26
N ALA A 4 88.65 43.05 48.50
CA ALA A 4 87.27 43.53 48.70
C ALA A 4 86.61 44.15 47.45
N THR A 5 85.50 43.56 46.98
CA THR A 5 84.27 44.27 46.56
C THR A 5 83.08 43.31 46.47
N SER A 6 82.00 43.74 47.11
CA SER A 6 80.67 43.14 47.16
C SER A 6 79.77 43.78 46.10
N ALA A 7 78.74 43.07 45.63
CA ALA A 7 77.50 43.68 45.16
C ALA A 7 76.31 42.74 45.38
N PHE A 8 75.40 43.19 46.24
CA PHE A 8 74.09 42.64 46.54
C PHE A 8 73.09 43.02 45.44
N LEU A 9 72.11 42.15 45.17
CA LEU A 9 70.83 42.52 44.54
C LEU A 9 69.68 41.91 45.35
N LEU A 10 68.79 42.80 45.78
CA LEU A 10 67.68 42.59 46.70
C LEU A 10 66.41 42.06 46.02
N ALA A 11 65.60 41.44 46.87
CA ALA A 11 64.33 40.75 46.63
C ALA A 11 63.18 41.62 46.09
N THR A 12 62.15 40.95 45.56
CA THR A 12 60.74 41.21 45.96
C THR A 12 59.88 39.95 45.79
N LEU A 13 59.37 39.43 46.91
CA LEU A 13 58.25 38.49 47.00
C LEU A 13 57.00 39.34 47.26
N ALA A 14 56.01 39.28 46.37
CA ALA A 14 54.70 39.87 46.60
C ALA A 14 53.73 38.78 47.05
N THR A 15 53.37 38.80 48.33
CA THR A 15 52.20 38.13 48.90
C THR A 15 50.96 38.98 48.65
N ALA A 16 49.90 38.40 48.08
CA ALA A 16 48.55 38.97 48.12
C ALA A 16 47.61 38.03 48.88
N VAL A 17 46.82 38.66 49.74
CA VAL A 17 46.02 38.14 50.85
C VAL A 17 44.70 37.54 50.36
N ALA A 18 44.26 36.48 51.05
CA ALA A 18 42.94 35.87 50.89
C ALA A 18 41.84 36.67 51.61
N THR A 19 40.69 36.82 50.96
CA THR A 19 39.39 37.12 51.60
C THR A 19 38.40 36.03 51.19
N GLY A 20 37.80 35.34 52.17
CA GLY A 20 36.57 34.53 52.00
C GLY A 20 35.39 35.44 51.61
N ASP A 21 34.21 34.99 51.22
CA ASP A 21 33.44 33.79 51.56
C ASP A 21 32.29 33.64 50.52
N GLN A 22 31.51 32.56 50.64
CA GLN A 22 30.21 32.24 50.03
C GLN A 22 30.13 31.42 48.72
N ASP A 23 29.49 30.26 48.89
CA ASP A 23 28.78 29.38 47.97
C ASP A 23 29.55 28.39 47.07
N ARG A 24 29.75 27.20 47.65
CA ARG A 24 29.80 25.92 46.92
C ARG A 24 28.43 25.61 46.31
N ILE A 25 28.33 25.63 44.98
CA ILE A 25 27.43 24.76 44.23
C ILE A 25 28.32 23.78 43.45
N PRO A 26 28.11 22.45 43.53
CA PRO A 26 28.91 21.51 42.74
C PRO A 26 28.64 21.75 41.25
N LYS A 27 29.69 22.10 40.48
CA LYS A 27 29.62 22.06 39.02
C LYS A 27 29.46 20.59 38.60
N THR A 28 28.26 20.24 38.17
CA THR A 28 27.96 19.00 37.44
C THR A 28 28.96 18.88 36.27
N PRO A 29 29.45 17.67 35.95
CA PRO A 29 30.29 17.48 34.77
C PRO A 29 29.51 17.97 33.56
N HIS A 30 30.11 18.88 32.79
CA HIS A 30 29.59 19.25 31.48
C HIS A 30 29.53 17.99 30.62
N HIS A 31 28.33 17.41 30.53
CA HIS A 31 27.98 16.53 29.43
C HIS A 31 28.19 17.37 28.17
N PRO A 32 29.02 16.95 27.19
CA PRO A 32 29.01 17.62 25.91
C PRO A 32 27.57 17.57 25.40
N GLN A 33 26.96 18.76 25.22
CA GLN A 33 25.76 18.88 24.40
C GLN A 33 26.14 18.29 23.05
N GLN A 34 25.68 17.06 22.80
CA GLN A 34 25.56 16.59 21.44
C GLN A 34 24.66 17.61 20.76
N ASN A 35 25.26 18.40 19.87
CA ASN A 35 24.51 18.96 18.75
C ASN A 35 23.68 17.80 18.21
N PHE A 36 22.35 17.89 18.33
CA PHE A 36 21.46 17.22 17.41
C PHE A 36 21.74 17.83 16.04
N GLN A 37 22.85 17.41 15.43
CA GLN A 37 23.02 17.54 14.01
C GLN A 37 21.87 16.76 13.40
N ASN A 38 21.06 17.46 12.59
CA ASN A 38 20.08 16.91 11.66
C ASN A 38 20.28 15.40 11.48
N GLU A 39 19.51 14.58 12.19
CA GLU A 39 19.23 13.27 11.64
C GLU A 39 18.55 13.57 10.32
N LYS A 40 19.31 13.36 9.25
CA LYS A 40 18.82 13.48 7.88
C LYS A 40 17.56 12.62 7.86
N THR A 41 16.39 13.25 7.71
CA THR A 41 15.13 12.53 7.52
C THR A 41 15.41 11.42 6.51
N PRO A 42 14.93 10.19 6.77
CA PRO A 42 15.23 9.08 5.89
C PRO A 42 14.89 9.51 4.47
N ASP A 43 15.85 9.36 3.54
CA ASP A 43 15.61 9.70 2.14
C ASP A 43 14.61 8.67 1.59
N TRP A 44 13.33 9.03 1.64
CA TRP A 44 12.22 8.20 1.19
C TRP A 44 12.12 8.32 -0.33
N PRO A 45 12.30 7.23 -1.08
CA PRO A 45 12.21 7.30 -2.52
C PRO A 45 10.75 7.41 -2.97
N SER A 46 10.55 8.06 -4.12
CA SER A 46 9.34 7.84 -4.90
C SER A 46 9.33 6.38 -5.38
N LEU A 47 8.15 5.78 -5.42
CA LEU A 47 7.95 4.38 -5.77
C LEU A 47 7.12 4.27 -7.04
N ARG A 48 7.47 3.32 -7.90
CA ARG A 48 6.58 2.85 -8.96
C ARG A 48 6.10 1.45 -8.62
N PHE A 49 4.79 1.32 -8.44
CA PHE A 49 4.11 0.04 -8.27
C PHE A 49 3.61 -0.43 -9.63
N ARG A 50 4.15 -1.54 -10.11
CA ARG A 50 3.66 -2.23 -11.30
C ARG A 50 2.80 -3.40 -10.89
N PHE A 51 1.51 -3.31 -11.19
CA PHE A 51 0.54 -4.36 -10.90
C PHE A 51 0.38 -5.28 -12.11
N ARG A 52 0.31 -6.59 -11.85
CA ARG A 52 -0.02 -7.64 -12.83
C ARG A 52 -1.14 -8.49 -12.27
N LEU A 53 -2.36 -8.20 -12.73
CA LEU A 53 -3.57 -8.88 -12.32
C LEU A 53 -3.70 -10.22 -13.04
N LYS A 54 -4.01 -11.28 -12.29
CA LYS A 54 -4.06 -12.65 -12.81
C LYS A 54 -5.46 -13.07 -13.27
N ARG A 55 -6.50 -12.33 -12.87
CA ARG A 55 -7.90 -12.62 -13.21
C ARG A 55 -8.47 -11.53 -14.12
N LYS A 56 -9.05 -11.92 -15.26
CA LYS A 56 -9.67 -10.97 -16.21
C LYS A 56 -10.75 -10.09 -15.56
N SER A 57 -11.55 -10.67 -14.66
CA SER A 57 -12.62 -9.99 -13.91
C SER A 57 -12.10 -8.85 -13.02
N THR A 58 -10.80 -8.84 -12.70
CA THR A 58 -10.18 -7.79 -11.89
C THR A 58 -9.55 -6.68 -12.72
N ASN A 59 -9.53 -6.79 -14.05
CA ASN A 59 -8.90 -5.81 -14.93
C ASN A 59 -9.42 -4.40 -14.65
N VAL A 60 -8.50 -3.46 -14.51
CA VAL A 60 -8.82 -2.06 -14.25
C VAL A 60 -8.84 -1.30 -15.57
N TYR A 61 -10.00 -0.74 -15.93
CA TYR A 61 -10.20 -0.07 -17.22
C TYR A 61 -9.81 -0.93 -18.45
N GLY A 62 -9.94 -2.25 -18.33
CA GLY A 62 -9.55 -3.23 -19.36
C GLY A 62 -8.06 -3.61 -19.35
N HIS A 63 -7.26 -3.06 -18.44
CA HIS A 63 -5.83 -3.38 -18.29
C HIS A 63 -5.61 -4.42 -17.21
N HIS A 64 -4.80 -5.43 -17.52
CA HIS A 64 -4.31 -6.43 -16.55
C HIS A 64 -2.91 -6.10 -16.03
N GLU A 65 -2.16 -5.22 -16.70
CA GLU A 65 -0.88 -4.69 -16.25
C GLU A 65 -0.92 -3.16 -16.29
N PHE A 66 -0.52 -2.49 -15.20
CA PHE A 66 -0.48 -1.03 -15.10
C PHE A 66 0.47 -0.55 -14.01
N ASP A 67 0.89 0.71 -14.13
CA ASP A 67 1.77 1.37 -13.16
C ASP A 67 0.97 2.40 -12.34
N MET A 68 1.22 2.43 -11.04
CA MET A 68 0.84 3.52 -10.14
C MET A 68 2.11 4.13 -9.57
N LEU A 69 2.17 5.45 -9.57
CA LEU A 69 3.31 6.20 -9.06
C LEU A 69 2.98 6.76 -7.69
N ALA A 70 3.93 6.68 -6.76
CA ALA A 70 3.73 7.07 -5.38
C ALA A 70 4.89 7.94 -4.90
N LYS A 71 4.57 9.14 -4.42
CA LYS A 71 5.53 10.10 -3.88
C LYS A 71 5.39 10.18 -2.35
N PRO A 72 6.47 10.03 -1.58
CA PRO A 72 6.39 10.06 -0.12
C PRO A 72 6.17 11.49 0.38
N VAL A 73 5.29 11.61 1.36
CA VAL A 73 5.02 12.75 2.21
C VAL A 73 5.36 12.31 3.63
N VAL A 74 6.52 12.76 4.11
CA VAL A 74 7.05 12.40 5.43
C VAL A 74 6.59 13.45 6.43
N SER A 75 6.07 13.01 7.58
CA SER A 75 5.69 13.91 8.67
C SER A 75 6.91 14.64 9.25
N GLU A 76 6.65 15.75 9.95
CA GLU A 76 7.70 16.56 10.59
C GLU A 76 8.56 15.77 11.58
N ASP A 77 7.97 14.76 12.24
CA ASP A 77 8.66 13.86 13.17
C ASP A 77 9.59 12.83 12.47
N GLY A 78 9.54 12.76 11.14
CA GLY A 78 10.36 11.86 10.32
C GLY A 78 10.00 10.38 10.41
N VAL A 79 8.99 9.99 11.20
CA VAL A 79 8.65 8.58 11.48
C VAL A 79 7.38 8.10 10.82
N SER A 80 6.48 9.02 10.43
CA SER A 80 5.25 8.69 9.71
C SER A 80 5.37 9.06 8.25
N VAL A 81 4.79 8.21 7.39
CA VAL A 81 4.80 8.42 5.94
C VAL A 81 3.41 8.20 5.40
N LEU A 82 3.03 9.10 4.50
CA LEU A 82 1.91 8.98 3.59
C LEU A 82 2.47 9.01 2.17
N TYR A 83 1.89 8.27 1.24
CA TYR A 83 2.23 8.39 -0.17
C TYR A 83 1.10 9.10 -0.92
N ASP A 84 1.45 10.20 -1.57
CA ASP A 84 0.63 10.79 -2.62
C ASP A 84 0.73 9.89 -3.86
N VAL A 85 -0.38 9.62 -4.52
CA VAL A 85 -0.45 8.59 -5.57
C VAL A 85 -1.04 9.17 -6.85
N PHE A 86 -0.48 8.77 -7.99
CA PHE A 86 -1.00 9.09 -9.30
C PHE A 86 -1.03 7.86 -10.20
N ALA A 87 -2.12 7.69 -10.94
CA ALA A 87 -2.24 6.68 -11.98
C ALA A 87 -3.10 7.20 -13.14
N THR A 88 -2.80 6.77 -14.35
CA THR A 88 -3.55 7.13 -15.56
C THR A 88 -3.89 5.90 -16.38
N PHE A 89 -5.12 5.85 -16.88
CA PHE A 89 -5.65 4.74 -17.64
C PHE A 89 -6.36 5.25 -18.89
N LYS A 90 -6.11 4.60 -20.01
CA LYS A 90 -6.82 4.88 -21.26
C LYS A 90 -7.80 3.77 -21.56
N GLN A 91 -9.08 4.12 -21.76
CA GLN A 91 -10.10 3.18 -22.22
C GLN A 91 -10.80 3.80 -23.44
N GLY A 92 -10.57 3.24 -24.62
CA GLY A 92 -11.02 3.84 -25.88
C GLY A 92 -10.42 5.25 -26.07
N THR A 93 -11.27 6.27 -26.13
CA THR A 93 -10.88 7.68 -26.24
C THR A 93 -10.86 8.44 -24.92
N THR A 94 -11.30 7.82 -23.83
CA THR A 94 -11.39 8.44 -22.50
C THR A 94 -10.12 8.16 -21.70
N MET A 95 -9.57 9.21 -21.09
CA MET A 95 -8.49 9.13 -20.12
C MET A 95 -9.09 9.21 -18.71
N TYR A 96 -8.74 8.27 -17.86
CA TYR A 96 -9.08 8.26 -16.45
C TYR A 96 -7.82 8.51 -15.64
N ASN A 97 -7.84 9.53 -14.80
CA ASN A 97 -6.76 9.81 -13.86
C ASN A 97 -7.24 9.59 -12.44
N TYR A 98 -6.39 8.96 -11.66
CA TYR A 98 -6.55 8.77 -10.23
C TYR A 98 -5.46 9.55 -9.52
N THR A 99 -5.85 10.35 -8.54
CA THR A 99 -4.95 11.18 -7.75
C THR A 99 -5.32 11.07 -6.28
N LEU A 100 -4.34 10.75 -5.43
CA LEU A 100 -4.43 10.83 -3.98
C LEU A 100 -3.39 11.84 -3.51
N ILE A 101 -3.83 12.93 -2.88
CA ILE A 101 -2.94 13.97 -2.34
C ILE A 101 -3.35 14.28 -0.92
N ASP A 102 -2.38 14.26 0.01
CA ASP A 102 -2.60 14.52 1.45
C ASP A 102 -3.80 13.73 2.02
N GLY A 103 -3.95 12.49 1.55
CA GLY A 103 -4.97 11.55 2.01
C GLY A 103 -6.39 11.83 1.48
N VAL A 104 -6.51 12.69 0.46
CA VAL A 104 -7.75 13.00 -0.23
C VAL A 104 -7.72 12.40 -1.64
N GLY A 105 -8.69 11.51 -1.92
CA GLY A 105 -8.76 10.76 -3.17
C GLY A 105 -9.69 11.39 -4.21
N TYR A 106 -9.20 11.48 -5.44
CA TYR A 106 -9.92 12.01 -6.59
C TYR A 106 -9.85 11.03 -7.77
N SER A 107 -10.96 10.91 -8.49
CA SER A 107 -10.97 10.37 -9.85
C SER A 107 -11.37 11.46 -10.83
N SER A 108 -10.77 11.47 -12.00
CA SER A 108 -11.18 12.35 -13.08
C SER A 108 -11.21 11.61 -14.41
N SER A 109 -12.15 11.97 -15.27
CA SER A 109 -12.24 11.44 -16.63
C SER A 109 -12.30 12.57 -17.63
N SER A 110 -11.53 12.49 -18.71
CA SER A 110 -11.61 13.41 -19.84
C SER A 110 -11.74 12.67 -21.16
N SER A 111 -12.60 13.20 -22.03
CA SER A 111 -12.83 12.67 -23.38
C SER A 111 -12.80 13.81 -24.39
N GLY A 112 -11.69 13.97 -25.10
CA GLY A 112 -11.56 14.99 -26.16
C GLY A 112 -11.76 16.44 -25.66
N THR A 113 -12.78 17.12 -26.18
CA THR A 113 -13.02 18.58 -26.03
C THR A 113 -13.80 18.99 -24.78
N THR A 114 -14.24 18.05 -23.95
CA THR A 114 -15.00 18.36 -22.72
C THR A 114 -14.07 18.53 -21.53
N ALA A 115 -14.41 19.46 -20.63
CA ALA A 115 -13.70 19.64 -19.38
C ALA A 115 -13.70 18.33 -18.56
N PRO A 116 -12.60 18.01 -17.85
CA PRO A 116 -12.52 16.79 -17.07
C PRO A 116 -13.60 16.76 -15.98
N LEU A 117 -14.31 15.64 -15.89
CA LEU A 117 -15.26 15.39 -14.81
C LEU A 117 -14.49 14.84 -13.62
N THR A 118 -14.39 15.61 -12.53
CA THR A 118 -13.74 15.19 -11.28
C THR A 118 -14.77 14.74 -10.24
N ALA A 119 -14.50 13.63 -9.54
CA ALA A 119 -15.29 13.07 -8.45
C ALA A 119 -14.41 12.70 -7.25
N CYS A 120 -14.97 12.77 -6.04
CA CYS A 120 -14.31 12.31 -4.83
C CYS A 120 -14.33 10.77 -4.77
N LEU A 121 -13.33 10.20 -4.12
CA LEU A 121 -13.29 8.77 -3.82
C LEU A 121 -13.61 8.54 -2.34
N GLU A 122 -14.53 7.61 -2.08
CA GLU A 122 -14.96 7.26 -0.72
C GLU A 122 -13.97 6.33 -0.02
N SER A 123 -13.15 5.61 -0.79
CA SER A 123 -12.06 4.77 -0.30
C SER A 123 -10.74 5.28 -0.86
N GLU A 124 -9.63 4.79 -0.31
CA GLU A 124 -8.27 5.18 -0.74
C GLU A 124 -8.16 5.32 -2.25
N SER A 125 -8.54 4.28 -2.98
CA SER A 125 -8.22 4.13 -4.39
C SER A 125 -9.40 3.66 -5.26
N GLY A 126 -10.63 3.63 -4.71
CA GLY A 126 -11.79 3.10 -5.41
C GLY A 126 -11.59 1.63 -5.79
N SER A 127 -11.66 1.33 -7.09
CA SER A 127 -11.41 -0.01 -7.65
C SER A 127 -9.92 -0.34 -7.86
N LEU A 128 -9.01 0.60 -7.57
CA LEU A 128 -7.56 0.40 -7.73
C LEU A 128 -6.94 -0.21 -6.46
N PRO A 129 -5.80 -0.91 -6.58
CA PRO A 129 -5.04 -1.37 -5.43
C PRO A 129 -4.64 -0.22 -4.47
N PRO A 130 -4.86 -0.37 -3.15
CA PRO A 130 -4.65 0.69 -2.16
C PRO A 130 -3.18 0.79 -1.71
N ILE A 131 -2.42 1.75 -2.25
CA ILE A 131 -0.96 1.90 -2.03
C ILE A 131 -0.57 2.10 -0.56
N ASN A 132 -1.26 2.98 0.15
CA ASN A 132 -1.05 3.27 1.57
C ASN A 132 -1.53 2.11 2.46
N SER A 133 -2.54 1.35 2.04
CA SER A 133 -2.84 0.08 2.73
C SER A 133 -1.73 -0.96 2.53
N ILE A 134 -1.12 -1.04 1.33
CA ILE A 134 0.04 -1.90 1.07
C ILE A 134 1.23 -1.48 1.93
N MET A 135 1.51 -0.16 2.04
CA MET A 135 2.61 0.33 2.87
C MET A 135 2.39 0.02 4.36
N ALA A 136 1.15 0.14 4.84
CA ALA A 136 0.80 -0.21 6.21
C ALA A 136 1.03 -1.71 6.47
N ALA A 137 0.64 -2.58 5.54
CA ALA A 137 0.91 -4.01 5.63
C ALA A 137 2.41 -4.37 5.63
N LEU A 138 3.25 -3.61 4.92
CA LEU A 138 4.71 -3.79 4.93
C LEU A 138 5.33 -3.49 6.31
N ASN A 139 4.68 -2.67 7.14
CA ASN A 139 5.11 -2.46 8.53
C ASN A 139 4.93 -3.71 9.40
N GLU A 140 4.00 -4.59 9.02
CA GLU A 140 3.67 -5.84 9.70
C GLU A 140 4.40 -7.05 9.10
N ALA A 141 5.37 -6.81 8.22
CA ALA A 141 6.09 -7.86 7.52
C ALA A 141 6.83 -8.81 8.47
N THR A 142 6.56 -10.11 8.30
CA THR A 142 7.18 -11.18 9.09
C THR A 142 8.18 -11.95 8.25
N LEU A 143 9.38 -12.18 8.78
CA LEU A 143 10.44 -12.91 8.07
C LEU A 143 10.12 -14.42 8.03
N VAL A 144 10.25 -15.02 6.86
CA VAL A 144 9.88 -16.42 6.60
C VAL A 144 11.02 -17.18 5.92
N SER A 145 11.00 -18.51 6.02
CA SER A 145 12.01 -19.36 5.38
C SER A 145 11.77 -19.45 3.87
N SER A 146 12.82 -19.21 3.07
CA SER A 146 12.76 -19.34 1.62
C SER A 146 12.49 -20.78 1.17
N ASP A 147 12.94 -21.79 1.93
CA ASP A 147 12.80 -23.20 1.57
C ASP A 147 11.31 -23.61 1.51
N SER A 148 10.51 -23.19 2.48
CA SER A 148 9.06 -23.45 2.52
C SER A 148 8.28 -22.70 1.43
N ALA A 149 8.85 -21.66 0.84
CA ALA A 149 8.18 -20.85 -0.17
C ALA A 149 8.36 -21.40 -1.60
N ILE A 150 9.40 -22.22 -1.82
CA ILE A 150 9.66 -22.89 -3.10
C ILE A 150 8.50 -23.83 -3.45
N ASP A 151 7.95 -24.53 -2.45
CA ASP A 151 6.79 -25.41 -2.60
C ASP A 151 5.54 -24.67 -3.09
N HIS A 152 5.50 -23.35 -2.90
CA HIS A 152 4.43 -22.45 -3.36
C HIS A 152 4.81 -21.62 -4.60
N GLY A 153 5.86 -22.01 -5.33
CA GLY A 153 6.29 -21.31 -6.55
C GLY A 153 6.87 -19.92 -6.29
N VAL A 154 7.27 -19.62 -5.05
CA VAL A 154 7.95 -18.37 -4.69
C VAL A 154 9.45 -18.62 -4.66
N GLN A 155 10.18 -17.92 -5.52
CA GLN A 155 11.64 -17.95 -5.51
C GLN A 155 12.17 -16.59 -5.09
N CYS A 156 12.93 -16.58 -3.98
CA CYS A 156 13.65 -15.41 -3.49
C CYS A 156 15.10 -15.80 -3.20
N SER A 157 15.85 -16.12 -4.25
CA SER A 157 17.16 -16.76 -4.17
C SER A 157 18.27 -15.86 -3.62
N THR A 158 18.20 -14.55 -3.86
CA THR A 158 19.23 -13.57 -3.46
C THR A 158 18.74 -12.56 -2.43
N GLY A 159 17.47 -12.66 -2.01
CA GLY A 159 16.81 -11.66 -1.16
C GLY A 159 16.33 -12.18 0.19
N ARG A 160 15.71 -11.28 0.96
CA ARG A 160 14.94 -11.64 2.16
C ARG A 160 13.48 -11.84 1.79
N LEU A 161 12.89 -12.91 2.31
CA LEU A 161 11.50 -13.27 2.09
C LEU A 161 10.67 -12.91 3.31
N TYR A 162 9.58 -12.17 3.09
CA TYR A 162 8.61 -11.81 4.11
C TYR A 162 7.20 -12.27 3.73
N LYS A 163 6.35 -12.42 4.75
CA LYS A 163 4.90 -12.54 4.63
C LYS A 163 4.25 -11.25 5.11
N VAL A 164 3.28 -10.75 4.33
CA VAL A 164 2.42 -9.61 4.68
C VAL A 164 0.97 -9.92 4.34
N SER A 165 0.02 -9.25 5.00
CA SER A 165 -1.40 -9.32 4.66
C SER A 165 -1.91 -7.92 4.31
N VAL A 166 -2.42 -7.74 3.09
CA VAL A 166 -3.02 -6.49 2.63
C VAL A 166 -4.52 -6.72 2.51
N LYS A 167 -5.32 -6.15 3.42
CA LYS A 167 -6.79 -6.34 3.44
C LYS A 167 -7.19 -7.81 3.29
N ASP A 168 -6.60 -8.68 4.14
CA ASP A 168 -6.80 -10.13 4.17
C ASP A 168 -6.27 -10.91 2.97
N ILE A 169 -5.57 -10.26 2.04
CA ILE A 169 -4.86 -10.93 0.94
C ILE A 169 -3.40 -11.11 1.36
N GLU A 170 -2.96 -12.36 1.43
CA GLU A 170 -1.58 -12.68 1.82
C GLU A 170 -0.63 -12.58 0.63
N PHE A 171 0.48 -11.86 0.83
CA PHE A 171 1.54 -11.69 -0.14
C PHE A 171 2.87 -12.25 0.37
N ALA A 172 3.60 -12.88 -0.54
CA ALA A 172 5.02 -13.17 -0.36
C ALA A 172 5.82 -11.97 -0.87
N VAL A 173 6.61 -11.35 -0.01
CA VAL A 173 7.45 -10.21 -0.37
C VAL A 173 8.90 -10.67 -0.51
N CYS A 174 9.43 -10.63 -1.73
CA CYS A 174 10.84 -10.88 -1.96
C CYS A 174 11.58 -9.56 -2.15
N ALA A 175 12.43 -9.22 -1.17
CA ALA A 175 13.21 -8.01 -1.15
C ALA A 175 14.68 -8.33 -1.48
N THR A 176 15.13 -7.90 -2.66
CA THR A 176 16.47 -8.27 -3.21
C THR A 176 17.55 -7.21 -2.95
N GLY A 177 17.20 -6.07 -2.37
CA GLY A 177 18.14 -5.01 -2.02
C GLY A 177 17.65 -3.62 -2.39
N SER A 178 18.53 -2.82 -3.02
CA SER A 178 18.40 -1.37 -3.12
C SER A 178 17.68 -0.84 -4.37
N SER A 179 17.19 -1.70 -5.27
CA SER A 179 16.55 -1.27 -6.53
C SER A 179 15.05 -1.56 -6.60
N SER A 180 14.61 -2.68 -6.05
CA SER A 180 13.20 -3.08 -6.06
C SER A 180 12.91 -4.18 -5.04
N PHE A 181 11.62 -4.41 -4.82
CA PHE A 181 11.11 -5.64 -4.23
C PHE A 181 9.88 -6.10 -5.01
N THR A 182 9.49 -7.36 -4.80
CA THR A 182 8.29 -7.93 -5.43
C THR A 182 7.36 -8.47 -4.38
N MET A 183 6.05 -8.40 -4.64
CA MET A 183 5.01 -9.01 -3.85
C MET A 183 4.23 -9.96 -4.75
N ARG A 184 4.05 -11.20 -4.32
CA ARG A 184 3.31 -12.24 -5.07
C ARG A 184 2.09 -12.66 -4.27
N SER A 185 0.96 -12.82 -4.96
CA SER A 185 -0.27 -13.41 -4.39
C SER A 185 -0.98 -14.34 -5.39
N SER A 186 -2.10 -14.95 -5.01
CA SER A 186 -2.95 -15.71 -5.93
C SER A 186 -3.58 -14.84 -7.03
N ASP A 187 -3.88 -13.59 -6.72
CA ASP A 187 -4.75 -12.75 -7.55
C ASP A 187 -3.98 -11.69 -8.35
N MET A 188 -2.82 -11.28 -7.83
CA MET A 188 -1.95 -10.31 -8.51
C MET A 188 -0.48 -10.46 -8.08
N ASP A 189 0.40 -10.00 -8.96
CA ASP A 189 1.80 -9.71 -8.62
C ASP A 189 2.02 -8.19 -8.62
N ILE A 190 2.91 -7.73 -7.74
CA ILE A 190 3.29 -6.33 -7.61
C ILE A 190 4.81 -6.26 -7.67
N GLU A 191 5.32 -5.42 -8.55
CA GLU A 191 6.74 -5.08 -8.59
C GLU A 191 6.89 -3.61 -8.16
N VAL A 192 7.67 -3.38 -7.10
CA VAL A 192 7.87 -2.04 -6.54
C VAL A 192 9.30 -1.62 -6.81
N VAL A 193 9.45 -0.54 -7.58
CA VAL A 193 10.76 0.00 -7.99
C VAL A 193 11.00 1.32 -7.27
N TYR A 194 12.17 1.47 -6.65
CA TYR A 194 12.59 2.75 -6.08
C TYR A 194 13.08 3.68 -7.20
N LEU A 195 12.50 4.86 -7.29
CA LEU A 195 12.84 5.85 -8.31
C LEU A 195 13.97 6.76 -7.82
N ALA A 196 15.00 6.93 -8.66
CA ALA A 196 16.17 7.75 -8.35
C ALA A 196 15.90 9.26 -8.45
N ALA A 197 14.90 9.66 -9.24
CA ALA A 197 14.49 11.05 -9.37
C ALA A 197 13.28 11.32 -8.49
N SER A 198 13.28 12.45 -7.78
CA SER A 198 12.05 12.97 -7.17
C SER A 198 11.03 13.18 -8.27
N MET A 199 9.86 12.59 -8.11
CA MET A 199 8.74 12.89 -8.99
C MET A 199 8.34 14.36 -8.87
N GLU A 200 7.81 14.91 -9.97
CA GLU A 200 7.16 16.21 -9.96
C GLU A 200 5.99 16.23 -8.97
N VAL A 201 5.56 17.44 -8.59
CA VAL A 201 4.41 17.62 -7.71
C VAL A 201 3.18 17.03 -8.37
N ILE A 202 2.49 16.12 -7.67
CA ILE A 202 1.18 15.63 -8.10
C ILE A 202 0.20 16.75 -7.75
N GLU A 203 -0.41 17.36 -8.76
CA GLU A 203 -1.34 18.48 -8.57
C GLU A 203 -2.76 17.99 -8.27
N SER A 204 -3.46 18.74 -7.41
CA SER A 204 -4.87 18.46 -7.12
C SER A 204 -5.71 18.68 -8.37
N PRO A 205 -6.55 17.71 -8.78
CA PRO A 205 -7.40 17.85 -9.96
C PRO A 205 -8.62 18.74 -9.72
N SER A 206 -8.85 19.25 -8.50
CA SER A 206 -9.94 20.19 -8.22
C SER A 206 -9.79 21.00 -6.93
N GLU A 207 -10.46 22.14 -6.86
CA GLU A 207 -10.68 22.92 -5.63
C GLU A 207 -11.82 22.36 -4.75
N ARG A 208 -12.43 21.22 -5.11
CA ARG A 208 -13.53 20.65 -4.33
C ARG A 208 -13.01 20.07 -3.01
N GLU A 209 -13.74 20.35 -1.93
CA GLU A 209 -13.53 19.73 -0.62
C GLU A 209 -14.02 18.27 -0.65
N CYS A 210 -13.10 17.36 -0.96
CA CYS A 210 -13.29 15.93 -0.78
C CYS A 210 -12.83 15.51 0.64
N PRO A 211 -13.42 14.46 1.23
CA PRO A 211 -13.05 14.03 2.58
C PRO A 211 -11.63 13.46 2.60
N LYS A 212 -10.87 13.81 3.63
CA LYS A 212 -9.59 13.16 3.95
C LYS A 212 -9.88 11.82 4.61
N THR A 213 -9.61 10.73 3.89
CA THR A 213 -9.92 9.36 4.33
C THR A 213 -8.68 8.57 4.72
N ILE A 214 -7.49 9.04 4.34
CA ILE A 214 -6.22 8.33 4.55
C ILE A 214 -5.31 9.14 5.48
N VAL A 215 -4.70 8.43 6.43
CA VAL A 215 -3.77 9.00 7.41
C VAL A 215 -2.36 8.44 7.21
N PRO A 216 -1.31 9.21 7.57
CA PRO A 216 0.05 8.70 7.57
C PRO A 216 0.20 7.47 8.47
N SER A 217 1.04 6.52 8.07
CA SER A 217 1.38 5.35 8.87
C SER A 217 2.72 5.54 9.57
N VAL A 218 2.81 5.17 10.85
CA VAL A 218 4.08 5.13 11.59
C VAL A 218 4.88 3.92 11.11
N MET A 219 6.13 4.15 10.71
CA MET A 219 6.94 3.12 10.05
C MET A 219 7.72 2.27 11.05
N THR A 220 7.70 0.94 10.87
CA THR A 220 8.60 0.04 11.59
C THR A 220 9.97 0.01 10.91
N SER A 221 11.00 -0.47 11.60
CA SER A 221 12.34 -0.61 11.00
C SER A 221 12.33 -1.53 9.77
N VAL A 222 11.48 -2.56 9.77
CA VAL A 222 11.30 -3.47 8.63
C VAL A 222 10.56 -2.78 7.49
N GLY A 223 9.43 -2.12 7.77
CA GLY A 223 8.66 -1.40 6.74
C GLY A 223 9.48 -0.30 6.09
N GLN A 224 10.21 0.49 6.89
CA GLN A 224 11.14 1.50 6.40
C GLN A 224 12.23 0.91 5.52
N ALA A 225 12.86 -0.20 5.93
CA ALA A 225 13.90 -0.84 5.12
C ALA A 225 13.38 -1.40 3.81
N LEU A 226 12.17 -1.97 3.79
CA LEU A 226 11.49 -2.45 2.60
C LEU A 226 11.10 -1.31 1.65
N LEU A 227 10.66 -0.16 2.16
CA LEU A 227 10.23 0.97 1.33
C LEU A 227 11.39 1.86 0.86
N THR A 228 12.57 1.74 1.50
CA THR A 228 13.77 2.52 1.14
C THR A 228 14.88 1.67 0.50
N GLY A 229 14.70 0.36 0.39
CA GLY A 229 15.72 -0.56 -0.14
C GLY A 229 16.94 -0.75 0.76
N LYS A 230 16.89 -0.30 2.02
CA LYS A 230 18.00 -0.33 2.99
C LYS A 230 17.91 -1.52 3.94
N LEU A 231 17.86 -2.73 3.38
CA LEU A 231 17.74 -3.97 4.16
C LEU A 231 18.89 -4.21 5.14
N ASP A 232 20.08 -3.71 4.86
CA ASP A 232 21.27 -3.85 5.74
C ASP A 232 21.07 -3.19 7.12
N ALA A 233 20.18 -2.20 7.22
CA ALA A 233 19.84 -1.55 8.49
C ALA A 233 19.02 -2.47 9.41
N VAL A 234 18.35 -3.48 8.86
CA VAL A 234 17.61 -4.48 9.63
C VAL A 234 18.57 -5.59 10.03
N ARG A 235 18.97 -5.57 11.31
CA ARG A 235 19.75 -6.66 11.91
C ARG A 235 18.93 -7.94 11.89
N ASP A 236 19.50 -9.00 11.32
CA ASP A 236 19.04 -10.37 11.53
C ASP A 236 19.26 -10.72 12.99
N THR A 237 18.32 -10.34 13.86
CA THR A 237 18.20 -11.02 15.13
C THR A 237 17.94 -12.49 14.79
N ARG A 238 18.64 -13.40 15.46
CA ARG A 238 18.60 -14.85 15.28
C ARG A 238 17.20 -15.41 15.62
N MET A 239 16.18 -14.96 14.91
CA MET A 239 14.82 -15.43 15.01
C MET A 239 14.71 -16.67 14.14
N LEU A 240 14.16 -17.73 14.72
CA LEU A 240 13.71 -18.88 13.94
C LEU A 240 12.73 -18.34 12.90
N LYS A 241 13.12 -18.40 11.62
CA LYS A 241 12.24 -17.98 10.52
C LYS A 241 10.98 -18.83 10.60
N ALA A 242 9.82 -18.17 10.57
CA ALA A 242 8.57 -18.91 10.51
C ALA A 242 8.51 -19.71 9.20
N ALA A 243 7.84 -20.86 9.24
CA ALA A 243 7.51 -21.57 8.02
C ALA A 243 6.60 -20.66 7.17
N PHE A 244 6.79 -20.73 5.85
CA PHE A 244 5.85 -20.15 4.90
C PHE A 244 4.57 -20.99 4.94
N ASP A 245 3.54 -20.51 5.64
CA ASP A 245 2.43 -21.35 6.11
C ASP A 245 1.09 -21.09 5.41
N PHE A 246 1.06 -20.23 4.39
CA PHE A 246 -0.16 -19.93 3.67
C PHE A 246 -0.16 -20.46 2.24
N SER A 247 -1.30 -21.04 1.87
CA SER A 247 -1.57 -21.58 0.55
C SER A 247 -2.37 -20.56 -0.24
N TRP A 248 -1.78 -20.01 -1.30
CA TRP A 248 -2.58 -19.48 -2.39
C TRP A 248 -3.34 -20.66 -2.98
N GLY A 249 -4.63 -20.77 -2.64
CA GLY A 249 -5.48 -21.84 -3.15
C GLY A 249 -5.31 -21.98 -4.67
N ASP A 250 -5.42 -23.20 -5.18
CA ASP A 250 -5.34 -23.45 -6.62
C ASP A 250 -6.20 -22.45 -7.38
N SER A 251 -5.63 -21.85 -8.42
CA SER A 251 -6.32 -20.90 -9.32
C SER A 251 -7.53 -21.52 -10.03
N THR A 252 -7.73 -22.83 -9.88
CA THR A 252 -8.87 -23.58 -10.42
C THR A 252 -9.76 -24.05 -9.28
N CYS A 253 -10.74 -23.22 -8.93
CA CYS A 253 -11.91 -23.73 -8.22
C CYS A 253 -12.54 -24.81 -9.09
N SER A 254 -12.50 -26.06 -8.65
CA SER A 254 -13.24 -27.16 -9.29
C SER A 254 -14.51 -27.45 -8.51
N CYS A 255 -15.56 -27.86 -9.22
CA CYS A 255 -16.77 -28.28 -8.51
C CYS A 255 -16.53 -29.61 -7.82
N LYS A 256 -16.65 -29.62 -6.49
CA LYS A 256 -16.54 -30.85 -5.69
C LYS A 256 -17.79 -31.74 -5.77
N SER A 257 -18.87 -31.26 -6.38
CA SER A 257 -20.11 -31.99 -6.59
C SER A 257 -20.42 -32.15 -8.09
N THR A 258 -21.45 -32.93 -8.41
CA THR A 258 -22.03 -32.95 -9.75
C THR A 258 -22.52 -31.54 -10.11
N PRO A 259 -22.06 -30.93 -11.23
CA PRO A 259 -22.55 -29.64 -11.70
C PRO A 259 -24.07 -29.65 -11.90
N ARG A 260 -24.72 -28.53 -11.61
CA ARG A 260 -26.18 -28.38 -11.68
C ARG A 260 -26.57 -27.17 -12.55
N PRO A 261 -27.79 -27.13 -13.12
CA PRO A 261 -28.30 -25.91 -13.71
C PRO A 261 -28.28 -24.80 -12.68
N CYS A 262 -27.62 -23.69 -13.02
CA CYS A 262 -27.51 -22.51 -12.18
C CYS A 262 -28.35 -21.38 -12.73
N ILE A 263 -28.70 -20.51 -11.81
CA ILE A 263 -29.39 -19.26 -12.04
C ILE A 263 -28.62 -18.14 -11.32
N PHE A 264 -28.56 -16.99 -11.96
CA PHE A 264 -28.03 -15.79 -11.37
C PHE A 264 -29.16 -14.77 -11.31
N ILE A 265 -29.43 -14.30 -10.10
CA ILE A 265 -30.40 -13.23 -9.87
C ILE A 265 -29.57 -12.03 -9.41
N HIS A 266 -29.64 -10.93 -10.15
CA HIS A 266 -28.94 -9.70 -9.79
C HIS A 266 -29.46 -9.13 -8.48
N GLY A 267 -28.71 -8.20 -7.87
CA GLY A 267 -29.09 -7.48 -6.66
C GLY A 267 -30.16 -6.40 -6.91
N LEU A 268 -30.07 -5.27 -6.19
CA LEU A 268 -30.98 -4.13 -6.36
C LEU A 268 -30.60 -3.27 -7.59
N GLY A 269 -31.57 -2.50 -8.10
CA GLY A 269 -31.32 -1.40 -9.06
C GLY A 269 -31.77 -1.65 -10.49
N ILE A 270 -32.56 -2.70 -10.75
CA ILE A 270 -33.20 -2.92 -12.05
C ILE A 270 -34.66 -2.49 -11.97
N LYS A 271 -35.03 -1.47 -12.77
CA LYS A 271 -36.39 -0.90 -12.87
C LYS A 271 -37.36 -1.73 -13.69
N GLN A 272 -36.83 -2.49 -14.64
CA GLN A 272 -37.63 -3.24 -15.59
C GLN A 272 -37.11 -4.67 -15.68
N GLY A 273 -37.83 -5.58 -15.03
CA GLY A 273 -37.58 -7.01 -15.19
C GLY A 273 -37.90 -7.50 -16.60
N LEU A 274 -37.23 -8.55 -17.04
CA LEU A 274 -37.55 -9.26 -18.26
C LEU A 274 -38.53 -10.39 -17.98
N PRO A 275 -39.40 -10.72 -18.96
CA PRO A 275 -40.44 -11.72 -18.77
C PRO A 275 -39.96 -13.16 -18.90
N GLN A 276 -38.66 -13.40 -19.18
CA GLN A 276 -38.06 -14.72 -19.32
C GLN A 276 -36.62 -14.70 -18.81
N ASN A 277 -36.14 -15.84 -18.32
CA ASN A 277 -34.74 -16.08 -18.00
C ASN A 277 -33.84 -15.93 -19.24
N GLN A 278 -32.79 -15.11 -19.10
CA GLN A 278 -31.83 -14.84 -20.17
C GLN A 278 -30.68 -15.85 -20.19
N ASN A 279 -30.04 -16.03 -21.34
CA ASN A 279 -28.83 -16.85 -21.48
C ASN A 279 -27.56 -16.09 -21.06
N SER A 280 -27.60 -14.76 -21.12
CA SER A 280 -26.54 -13.87 -20.66
C SER A 280 -27.16 -12.59 -20.11
N PHE A 281 -26.43 -11.91 -19.22
CA PHE A 281 -26.76 -10.56 -18.76
C PHE A 281 -25.47 -9.79 -18.49
N GLU A 282 -24.68 -9.64 -19.55
CA GLU A 282 -23.32 -9.10 -19.53
C GLU A 282 -23.26 -7.65 -19.06
N ASP A 283 -24.31 -6.86 -19.32
CA ASP A 283 -24.41 -5.47 -18.84
C ASP A 283 -24.31 -5.35 -17.31
N TYR A 284 -24.75 -6.39 -16.58
CA TYR A 284 -24.69 -6.42 -15.12
C TYR A 284 -23.53 -7.28 -14.59
N TRP A 285 -23.36 -8.48 -15.16
CA TRP A 285 -22.43 -9.49 -14.63
C TRP A 285 -21.10 -9.58 -15.37
N GLY A 286 -20.96 -8.90 -16.51
CA GLY A 286 -19.85 -9.10 -17.44
C GLY A 286 -19.91 -10.44 -18.21
N ASP A 287 -18.90 -10.67 -19.03
CA ASP A 287 -18.75 -11.84 -19.90
C ASP A 287 -17.96 -12.99 -19.24
N TYR A 288 -17.38 -12.75 -18.06
CA TYR A 288 -16.45 -13.67 -17.38
C TYR A 288 -17.10 -14.59 -16.33
N LEU A 289 -18.36 -14.36 -15.95
CA LEU A 289 -19.05 -15.19 -14.96
C LEU A 289 -19.07 -16.69 -15.31
N PRO A 290 -19.25 -17.11 -16.57
CA PRO A 290 -19.17 -18.52 -16.95
C PRO A 290 -17.81 -19.17 -16.66
N GLU A 291 -16.72 -18.41 -16.69
CA GLU A 291 -15.36 -18.90 -16.37
C GLU A 291 -15.17 -19.16 -14.86
N HIS A 292 -16.07 -18.64 -14.00
CA HIS A 292 -15.94 -18.66 -12.54
C HIS A 292 -17.05 -19.43 -11.81
N ALA A 293 -17.92 -20.13 -12.54
CA ALA A 293 -19.02 -20.91 -11.98
C ALA A 293 -18.85 -22.41 -12.28
N PRO A 294 -17.77 -23.07 -11.81
CA PRO A 294 -17.42 -24.45 -12.19
C PRO A 294 -18.46 -25.49 -11.77
N CYS A 295 -19.35 -25.14 -10.83
CA CYS A 295 -20.45 -25.99 -10.40
C CYS A 295 -21.72 -25.87 -11.24
N CYS A 296 -21.70 -25.06 -12.29
CA CYS A 296 -22.86 -24.81 -13.14
C CYS A 296 -22.77 -25.62 -14.43
N SER A 297 -23.71 -26.53 -14.67
CA SER A 297 -23.82 -27.25 -15.95
C SER A 297 -24.45 -26.38 -17.05
N SER A 298 -25.23 -25.39 -16.64
CA SER A 298 -25.84 -24.37 -17.48
C SER A 298 -26.06 -23.12 -16.64
N MET A 299 -26.17 -21.96 -17.27
CA MET A 299 -26.41 -20.70 -16.58
C MET A 299 -27.60 -19.99 -17.19
N LYS A 300 -28.45 -19.46 -16.34
CA LYS A 300 -29.57 -18.58 -16.68
C LYS A 300 -29.53 -17.34 -15.82
N PHE A 301 -30.06 -16.24 -16.33
CA PHE A 301 -30.08 -14.95 -15.64
C PHE A 301 -31.51 -14.47 -15.48
N ALA A 302 -31.96 -14.36 -14.25
CA ALA A 302 -33.25 -13.77 -13.94
C ALA A 302 -33.08 -12.26 -13.82
N VAL A 303 -33.75 -11.51 -14.70
CA VAL A 303 -33.79 -10.04 -14.67
C VAL A 303 -35.13 -9.62 -14.07
N LEU A 304 -35.11 -9.14 -12.84
CA LEU A 304 -36.26 -8.86 -12.01
C LEU A 304 -36.37 -7.36 -11.71
N ASP A 305 -37.59 -6.86 -11.58
CA ASP A 305 -37.80 -5.49 -11.11
C ASP A 305 -37.56 -5.46 -9.58
N THR A 306 -36.37 -5.02 -9.20
CA THR A 306 -35.88 -5.00 -7.81
C THR A 306 -35.86 -3.58 -7.23
N GLU A 307 -36.32 -2.59 -8.00
CA GLU A 307 -36.47 -1.22 -7.53
C GLU A 307 -37.89 -0.96 -7.04
N HIS A 308 -38.92 -1.49 -7.72
CA HIS A 308 -40.31 -1.34 -7.29
C HIS A 308 -40.77 -2.45 -6.35
N TYR A 309 -40.15 -3.63 -6.40
CA TYR A 309 -40.54 -4.79 -5.60
C TYR A 309 -39.38 -5.29 -4.75
N ALA A 310 -39.64 -5.45 -3.46
CA ALA A 310 -38.69 -6.07 -2.54
C ALA A 310 -38.54 -7.57 -2.83
N TRP A 311 -37.44 -8.18 -2.42
CA TRP A 311 -37.18 -9.62 -2.55
C TRP A 311 -38.21 -10.52 -1.84
N THR A 312 -38.91 -9.98 -0.86
CA THR A 312 -40.00 -10.66 -0.14
C THR A 312 -41.35 -10.52 -0.82
N ASP A 313 -41.44 -9.80 -1.93
CA ASP A 313 -42.69 -9.63 -2.67
C ASP A 313 -43.13 -10.96 -3.31
N ALA A 314 -44.40 -11.30 -3.11
CA ALA A 314 -44.94 -12.60 -3.54
C ALA A 314 -45.06 -12.74 -5.06
N ALA A 315 -45.23 -11.64 -5.80
CA ALA A 315 -45.27 -11.66 -7.26
C ALA A 315 -43.86 -11.84 -7.84
N LEU A 316 -42.87 -11.18 -7.23
CA LEU A 316 -41.46 -11.33 -7.58
C LEU A 316 -40.95 -12.76 -7.30
N GLN A 317 -41.29 -13.31 -6.13
CA GLN A 317 -40.94 -14.70 -5.77
C GLN A 317 -41.60 -15.75 -6.67
N ARG A 318 -42.82 -15.50 -7.18
CA ARG A 318 -43.45 -16.40 -8.14
C ARG A 318 -42.71 -16.44 -9.48
N LYS A 319 -42.21 -15.29 -9.96
CA LYS A 319 -41.42 -15.23 -11.18
C LYS A 319 -40.11 -16.01 -11.06
N SER A 320 -39.43 -15.91 -9.91
CA SER A 320 -38.19 -16.64 -9.67
C SER A 320 -38.39 -18.15 -9.44
N VAL A 321 -39.59 -18.64 -9.16
CA VAL A 321 -39.87 -20.08 -8.98
C VAL A 321 -40.41 -20.75 -10.26
N ILE A 322 -41.21 -20.05 -11.07
CA ILE A 322 -41.98 -20.68 -12.16
C ILE A 322 -41.16 -20.89 -13.45
N GLU A 323 -40.14 -20.09 -13.72
CA GLU A 323 -39.33 -20.21 -14.95
C GLU A 323 -38.14 -21.19 -14.86
N TYR A 324 -38.09 -22.03 -13.82
CA TYR A 324 -37.02 -23.02 -13.61
C TYR A 324 -37.34 -24.43 -14.10
N LEU A 325 -38.60 -24.69 -14.43
CA LEU A 325 -39.08 -26.02 -14.80
C LEU A 325 -39.34 -26.17 -16.31
N GLN A 326 -38.91 -25.19 -17.12
CA GLN A 326 -38.95 -25.23 -18.59
C GLN A 326 -37.57 -24.93 -19.15
#